data_AF-A0A7Y6ZKZ1-F1
#
_entry.id   AF-A0A7Y6ZKZ1-F1
#
_cell.length_a   1.000
_cell.length_b   1.000
_cell.length_c   1.000
_cell.angle_alpha   90.00
_cell.angle_beta   90.00
_cell.angle_gamma   90.00
#
_symmetry.space_group_name_H-M   'P 1'
#
loop_
_entity.id
_entity.type
_entity.pdbx_description
1 polymer ?
#
loop_
_entity_poly.entity_id
_entity_poly.type
_entity_poly.pdbx_seq_one_letter_code
_entity_poly.pdbx_strand_id
1 'polypeptide(L)'
;MILLQTLSTDSLAAADSLGMNGAAEQIGLLDLLIKGGYMMIPLYLLFILAIYIFIERLMTLKKASKTPAHLLDQVKVLVASGQVEKAKMLCADEKTPIANMIAKGVERIGSPLKNIEVSIENVGKIEIYKLEKNLSLLATVSGAAPMIGFLGTVA
;
A
#
# COMPACT_ATOMS: atom_id res chain seq x y z
N MET A 1 47.66 -67.04 -14.81
CA MET A 1 47.88 -65.74 -15.47
C MET A 1 46.59 -64.96 -15.76
N ILE A 2 45.38 -65.52 -15.55
CA ILE A 2 44.09 -64.87 -15.84
C ILE A 2 43.48 -64.15 -14.62
N LEU A 3 43.91 -64.47 -13.40
CA LEU A 3 43.35 -63.91 -12.15
C LEU A 3 43.95 -62.54 -11.72
N LEU A 4 45.00 -62.05 -12.38
CA LEU A 4 45.65 -60.78 -12.02
C LEU A 4 45.17 -59.57 -12.86
N GLN A 5 44.49 -59.81 -13.99
CA GLN A 5 43.98 -58.74 -14.87
C GLN A 5 42.62 -58.20 -14.45
N THR A 6 41.85 -58.94 -13.64
CA THR A 6 40.49 -58.55 -13.20
C THR A 6 40.50 -57.51 -12.07
N LEU A 7 41.56 -57.46 -11.26
CA LEU A 7 41.73 -56.45 -10.20
C LEU A 7 42.07 -55.05 -10.76
N SER A 8 42.73 -54.99 -11.91
CA SER A 8 43.04 -53.73 -12.61
C SER A 8 41.85 -53.13 -13.35
N THR A 9 40.86 -53.94 -13.75
CA THR A 9 39.67 -53.44 -14.47
C THR A 9 38.62 -52.84 -13.55
N ASP A 10 38.47 -53.31 -12.30
CA ASP A 10 37.58 -52.68 -11.31
C ASP A 10 38.08 -51.30 -10.85
N SER A 11 39.41 -51.11 -10.83
CA SER A 11 40.01 -49.83 -10.44
C SER A 11 39.87 -48.74 -11.51
N LEU A 12 39.65 -49.10 -12.78
CA LEU A 12 39.34 -48.15 -13.86
C LEU A 12 37.86 -47.76 -13.90
N ALA A 13 36.94 -48.65 -13.49
CA ALA A 13 35.51 -48.35 -13.43
C ALA A 13 35.14 -47.42 -12.25
N ALA A 14 35.93 -47.42 -11.18
CA ALA A 14 35.74 -46.50 -10.05
C ALA A 14 36.20 -45.06 -10.32
N ALA A 15 37.05 -44.84 -11.34
CA ALA A 15 37.62 -43.53 -11.66
C ALA A 15 36.69 -42.63 -12.51
N ASP A 16 35.66 -43.20 -13.13
CA ASP A 16 34.70 -42.46 -13.99
C ASP A 16 33.56 -41.80 -13.17
N SER A 17 33.55 -42.00 -11.85
CA SER A 17 32.55 -41.39 -10.95
C SER A 17 32.96 -40.01 -10.38
N LEU A 18 34.12 -39.48 -10.78
CA LEU A 18 34.60 -38.15 -10.35
C LEU A 18 34.30 -37.01 -11.36
N GLY A 19 33.44 -37.28 -12.34
CA GLY A 19 32.94 -36.30 -13.30
C GLY A 19 31.62 -35.64 -12.90
N MET A 20 31.26 -35.57 -11.61
CA MET A 20 30.13 -34.75 -11.15
C MET A 20 30.54 -33.28 -11.02
N ASN A 21 30.94 -32.67 -12.14
CA ASN A 21 30.86 -31.23 -12.31
C ASN A 21 29.44 -30.86 -12.77
N GLY A 22 28.46 -31.21 -11.92
CA GLY A 22 27.24 -30.43 -11.85
C GLY A 22 27.58 -29.18 -11.05
N ALA A 23 28.29 -28.23 -11.67
CA ALA A 23 28.30 -26.87 -11.15
C ALA A 23 26.83 -26.50 -11.01
N ALA A 24 26.33 -26.43 -9.78
CA ALA A 24 25.05 -25.84 -9.50
C ALA A 24 25.17 -24.41 -10.01
N GLU A 25 24.73 -24.21 -11.26
CA GLU A 25 24.63 -22.91 -11.88
C GLU A 25 23.81 -22.11 -10.87
N GLN A 26 24.45 -21.16 -10.19
CA GLN A 26 23.75 -20.33 -9.24
C GLN A 26 22.78 -19.51 -10.08
N ILE A 27 21.55 -20.00 -10.20
CA ILE A 27 20.50 -19.31 -10.93
C ILE A 27 20.31 -17.99 -10.20
N GLY A 28 20.82 -16.93 -10.81
CA GLY A 28 20.66 -15.59 -10.29
C GLY A 28 19.19 -15.22 -10.27
N LEU A 29 18.79 -14.37 -9.32
CA LEU A 29 17.42 -13.84 -9.26
C LEU A 29 16.97 -13.22 -10.59
N LEU A 30 17.89 -12.58 -11.32
CA LEU A 30 17.60 -12.02 -12.64
C LEU A 30 17.31 -13.11 -13.69
N ASP A 31 18.03 -14.22 -13.63
CA ASP A 31 17.83 -15.32 -14.58
C ASP A 31 16.47 -16.00 -14.34
N LEU A 32 16.05 -16.08 -13.07
CA LEU A 32 14.72 -16.56 -12.68
C LEU A 32 13.59 -15.61 -13.15
N LEU A 33 13.81 -14.29 -13.08
CA LEU A 33 12.85 -13.30 -13.59
C LEU A 33 12.71 -13.37 -15.11
N ILE A 34 13.81 -13.56 -15.84
CA ILE A 34 13.82 -13.71 -17.30
C ILE A 34 13.10 -15.00 -17.70
N LYS A 35 13.31 -16.09 -16.94
CA LYS A 35 12.64 -17.38 -17.15
C LYS A 35 11.13 -17.36 -16.92
N GLY A 36 10.63 -16.41 -16.12
CA GLY A 36 9.18 -16.20 -15.90
C GLY A 36 8.41 -15.71 -17.13
N GLY A 37 9.09 -15.34 -18.22
CA GLY A 37 8.47 -15.10 -19.51
C GLY A 37 7.46 -13.93 -19.55
N TYR A 38 6.49 -14.02 -20.45
CA TYR A 38 5.54 -12.93 -20.76
C TYR A 38 4.66 -12.53 -19.56
N MET A 39 4.35 -13.45 -18.64
CA MET A 39 3.51 -13.17 -17.47
C MET A 39 4.16 -12.27 -16.42
N MET A 40 5.47 -12.04 -16.51
CA MET A 40 6.17 -11.07 -15.65
C MET A 40 5.83 -9.62 -15.99
N ILE A 41 5.45 -9.33 -17.24
CA ILE A 41 5.12 -7.97 -17.71
C ILE A 41 3.91 -7.39 -16.95
N PRO A 42 2.73 -8.03 -16.90
CA PRO A 42 1.59 -7.49 -16.15
C PRO A 42 1.88 -7.44 -14.64
N LEU A 43 2.61 -8.41 -14.09
CA LEU A 43 2.93 -8.45 -12.67
C LEU A 43 3.83 -7.28 -12.25
N TYR A 44 4.83 -6.95 -13.08
CA TYR A 44 5.68 -5.78 -12.88
C TYR A 44 4.89 -4.46 -12.98
N LEU A 45 3.93 -4.37 -13.90
CA LEU A 45 3.06 -3.21 -14.02
C LEU A 45 2.17 -3.03 -12.78
N LEU A 46 1.57 -4.11 -12.27
CA LEU A 46 0.79 -4.09 -11.03
C LEU A 46 1.66 -3.68 -9.83
N PHE A 47 2.93 -4.12 -9.79
CA PHE A 47 3.88 -3.75 -8.73
C PHE A 47 4.19 -2.25 -8.72
N ILE A 48 4.52 -1.66 -9.88
CA ILE A 48 4.76 -0.22 -9.99
C ILE A 48 3.52 0.57 -9.59
N LEU A 49 2.34 0.15 -10.07
CA LEU A 49 1.07 0.79 -9.75
C LEU A 49 0.79 0.73 -8.23
N ALA A 50 1.04 -0.42 -7.60
CA ALA A 50 0.86 -0.60 -6.16
C ALA A 50 1.78 0.32 -5.35
N ILE A 51 3.07 0.40 -5.70
CA ILE A 51 4.02 1.30 -5.05
C ILE A 51 3.60 2.76 -5.19
N TYR A 52 3.19 3.16 -6.40
CA TYR A 52 2.75 4.53 -6.67
C TYR A 52 1.57 4.92 -5.77
N ILE A 53 0.52 4.09 -5.73
CA ILE A 53 -0.65 4.34 -4.89
C ILE A 53 -0.26 4.32 -3.41
N PHE A 54 0.60 3.39 -3.00
CA PHE A 54 1.03 3.26 -1.61
C PHE A 54 1.74 4.53 -1.10
N ILE A 55 2.68 5.08 -1.87
CA ILE A 55 3.41 6.30 -1.49
C ILE A 55 2.47 7.52 -1.46
N GLU A 56 1.63 7.69 -2.48
CA GLU A 56 0.64 8.77 -2.54
C GLU A 56 -0.27 8.76 -1.30
N ARG A 57 -0.73 7.57 -0.93
CA ARG A 57 -1.62 7.38 0.22
C ARG A 57 -0.90 7.63 1.55
N LEU A 58 0.31 7.12 1.74
CA LEU A 58 1.08 7.38 2.95
C LEU A 58 1.28 8.88 3.21
N MET A 59 1.63 9.63 2.16
CA MET A 59 1.80 11.09 2.29
C MET A 59 0.48 11.79 2.63
N THR A 60 -0.63 11.38 2.00
CA THR A 60 -1.96 11.95 2.24
C THR A 60 -2.44 11.67 3.66
N LEU A 61 -2.34 10.42 4.12
CA LEU A 61 -2.72 10.03 5.47
C LEU A 61 -1.86 10.73 6.51
N LYS A 62 -0.54 10.83 6.30
CA LYS A 62 0.36 11.53 7.22
C LYS A 62 0.01 13.01 7.34
N LYS A 63 -0.41 13.65 6.23
CA LYS A 63 -0.88 15.04 6.24
C LYS A 63 -2.22 15.19 6.97
N ALA A 64 -3.15 14.29 6.72
CA ALA A 64 -4.48 14.28 7.34
C ALA A 64 -4.44 13.93 8.85
N SER A 65 -3.48 13.10 9.27
CA SER A 65 -3.29 12.67 10.67
C SER A 65 -2.80 13.79 11.58
N LYS A 66 -2.31 14.91 11.02
CA LYS A 66 -1.96 16.08 11.81
C LYS A 66 -3.24 16.68 12.39
N THR A 67 -3.57 16.29 13.61
CA THR A 67 -4.70 16.83 14.34
C THR A 67 -4.25 18.08 15.09
N PRO A 68 -4.83 19.25 14.82
CA PRO A 68 -4.51 20.46 15.56
C PRO A 68 -5.20 20.39 16.93
N ALA A 69 -4.47 19.91 17.94
CA ALA A 69 -4.98 19.69 19.29
C ALA A 69 -5.64 20.94 19.89
N HIS A 70 -5.17 22.13 19.53
CA HIS A 70 -5.69 23.40 20.03
C HIS A 70 -6.85 23.99 19.23
N LEU A 71 -7.17 23.45 18.04
CA LEU A 71 -8.20 24.03 17.17
C LEU A 71 -9.58 23.94 17.82
N LEU A 72 -9.94 22.78 18.36
CA LEU A 72 -11.23 22.57 19.03
C LEU A 72 -11.44 23.52 20.20
N ASP A 73 -10.42 23.69 21.05
CA ASP A 73 -10.49 24.58 22.20
C ASP A 73 -10.64 26.04 21.78
N GLN A 74 -9.87 26.49 20.78
CA GLN A 74 -9.94 27.85 20.27
C GLN A 74 -11.30 28.14 19.61
N VAL A 75 -11.83 27.21 18.82
CA VAL A 75 -13.17 27.35 18.21
C VAL A 75 -14.24 27.42 19.29
N LYS A 76 -14.17 26.59 20.33
CA LYS A 76 -15.13 26.62 21.44
C LYS A 76 -15.16 27.98 22.13
N VAL A 77 -13.99 28.57 22.41
CA VAL A 77 -13.87 29.91 23.01
C VAL A 77 -14.45 30.99 22.10
N LEU A 78 -14.14 30.96 20.80
CA LEU A 78 -14.64 31.93 19.82
C LEU A 78 -16.16 31.86 19.64
N VAL A 79 -16.71 30.65 19.57
CA VAL A 79 -18.17 30.43 19.46
C VAL A 79 -18.88 30.86 20.74
N ALA A 80 -18.35 30.53 21.93
CA ALA A 80 -18.92 30.98 23.21
C ALA A 80 -18.90 32.51 23.35
N SER A 81 -17.91 33.17 22.74
CA SER A 81 -17.79 34.63 22.70
C SER A 81 -18.65 35.30 21.61
N GLY A 82 -19.47 34.54 20.87
CA GLY A 82 -20.30 35.04 19.78
C GLY A 82 -19.54 35.41 18.48
N GLN A 83 -18.25 35.11 18.40
CA GLN A 83 -17.39 35.49 17.27
C GLN A 83 -17.32 34.37 16.21
N VAL A 84 -18.47 34.06 15.61
CA VAL A 84 -18.64 32.96 14.63
C VAL A 84 -17.77 33.15 13.38
N GLU A 85 -17.67 34.38 12.87
CA GLU A 85 -16.81 34.72 11.71
C GLU A 85 -15.33 34.39 11.96
N LYS A 86 -14.82 34.72 13.15
CA LYS A 86 -13.42 34.40 13.51
C LYS A 86 -13.20 32.90 13.65
N ALA A 87 -14.17 32.18 14.21
CA ALA A 87 -14.11 30.72 14.29
C ALA A 87 -14.06 30.08 12.89
N LYS A 88 -14.80 30.63 11.92
CA LYS A 88 -14.78 30.17 10.52
C LYS A 88 -13.43 30.42 9.85
N MET A 89 -12.83 31.60 10.06
CA MET A 89 -11.48 31.91 9.54
C MET A 89 -10.42 30.98 10.11
N LEU A 90 -10.44 30.73 11.42
CA LEU A 90 -9.49 29.82 12.07
C LEU A 90 -9.59 28.40 11.50
N CYS A 91 -10.80 27.90 11.23
CA CYS A 91 -10.98 26.60 10.60
C CYS A 91 -10.56 26.58 9.12
N ALA A 92 -10.60 27.70 8.42
CA ALA A 92 -10.21 27.80 7.01
C ALA A 92 -8.69 27.80 6.82
N ASP A 93 -7.94 28.31 7.80
CA ASP A 93 -6.47 28.29 7.78
C ASP A 93 -5.92 26.86 7.95
N GLU A 94 -6.59 26.03 8.75
CA GLU A 94 -6.20 24.67 9.05
C GLU A 94 -6.70 23.68 7.98
N LYS A 95 -5.81 23.22 7.10
CA LYS A 95 -6.14 22.27 6.00
C LYS A 95 -6.20 20.82 6.48
N THR A 96 -6.99 20.55 7.52
CA THR A 96 -7.16 19.22 8.11
C THR A 96 -8.61 18.76 7.97
N PRO A 97 -8.88 17.44 7.87
CA PRO A 97 -10.24 16.91 7.79
C PRO A 97 -11.13 17.38 8.95
N ILE A 98 -10.55 17.44 10.15
CA ILE A 98 -11.23 17.86 11.38
C ILE A 98 -11.63 19.34 11.30
N ALA A 99 -10.75 20.20 10.80
CA ALA A 99 -11.07 21.62 10.60
C ALA A 99 -12.22 21.83 9.61
N ASN A 100 -12.25 21.07 8.50
CA ASN A 100 -13.34 21.11 7.53
C ASN A 100 -14.69 20.67 8.13
N MET A 101 -14.68 19.65 8.99
CA MET A 101 -15.88 19.19 9.71
C MET A 101 -16.39 20.27 10.67
N ILE A 102 -15.49 20.87 11.46
CA ILE A 102 -15.83 21.92 12.42
C ILE A 102 -16.34 23.18 11.69
N ALA A 103 -15.69 23.61 10.61
CA ALA A 103 -16.11 24.75 9.80
C ALA A 103 -17.57 24.64 9.35
N LYS A 104 -17.98 23.44 8.92
CA LYS A 104 -19.36 23.16 8.49
C LYS A 104 -20.35 23.11 9.64
N GLY A 105 -19.93 22.66 10.82
CA GLY A 105 -20.72 22.77 12.05
C GLY A 105 -20.94 24.23 12.47
N VAL A 106 -19.88 25.04 12.43
CA VAL A 106 -19.90 26.48 12.77
C VAL A 106 -20.79 27.27 11.79
N GLU A 107 -20.75 26.95 10.50
CA GLU A 107 -21.60 27.58 9.48
C GLU A 107 -23.11 27.33 9.69
N ARG A 108 -23.48 26.27 10.38
CA ARG A 108 -24.88 25.88 10.65
C ARG A 108 -25.37 26.30 12.05
N ILE A 109 -24.60 27.08 12.79
CA ILE A 109 -25.00 27.62 14.10
C ILE A 109 -26.32 28.40 13.95
N GLY A 110 -27.29 28.11 14.82
CA GLY A 110 -28.65 28.66 14.75
C GLY A 110 -29.70 27.69 14.17
N SER A 111 -29.26 26.57 13.59
CA SER A 111 -30.15 25.45 13.25
C SER A 111 -30.40 24.52 14.45
N PRO A 112 -31.46 23.68 14.44
CA PRO A 112 -31.63 22.62 15.42
C PRO A 112 -30.37 21.74 15.52
N LEU A 113 -29.98 21.33 16.74
CA LEU A 113 -28.76 20.53 16.98
C LEU A 113 -28.65 19.30 16.06
N LYS A 114 -29.77 18.61 15.83
CA LYS A 114 -29.83 17.46 14.92
C LYS A 114 -29.38 17.78 13.49
N ASN A 115 -29.71 18.97 12.97
CA ASN A 115 -29.29 19.37 11.64
C ASN A 115 -27.80 19.71 11.57
N ILE A 116 -27.24 20.25 12.65
CA ILE A 116 -25.81 20.54 12.77
C ILE A 116 -25.03 19.22 12.80
N GLU A 117 -25.43 18.28 13.65
CA GLU A 117 -24.83 16.95 13.76
C GLU A 117 -24.82 16.21 12.41
N VAL A 118 -25.97 16.12 11.74
CA VAL A 118 -26.08 15.50 10.41
C VAL A 118 -25.19 16.21 9.38
N SER A 119 -25.05 17.54 9.45
CA SER A 119 -24.18 18.28 8.54
C SER A 119 -22.70 17.93 8.77
N ILE A 120 -22.28 17.84 10.03
CA ILE A 120 -20.91 17.45 10.40
C ILE A 120 -20.63 15.99 9.98
N GLU A 121 -21.57 15.08 10.24
CA GLU A 121 -21.45 13.66 9.88
C GLU A 121 -21.31 13.47 8.36
N ASN A 122 -22.12 14.16 7.57
CA ASN A 122 -22.05 14.10 6.11
C ASN A 122 -20.70 14.59 5.57
N VAL A 123 -20.17 15.68 6.14
CA VAL A 123 -18.84 16.18 5.77
C VAL A 123 -17.76 15.19 6.20
N GLY A 124 -17.89 14.59 7.38
CA GLY A 124 -17.00 13.52 7.84
C GLY A 124 -16.95 12.34 6.88
N LYS A 125 -18.11 11.87 6.40
CA LYS A 125 -18.20 10.81 5.37
C LYS A 125 -17.49 11.19 4.08
N ILE A 126 -17.65 12.44 3.64
CA ILE A 126 -16.97 12.95 2.42
C ILE A 126 -15.45 13.00 2.62
N GLU A 127 -14.97 13.47 3.77
CA GLU A 127 -13.53 13.52 4.06
C GLU A 127 -12.93 12.11 4.16
N ILE A 128 -13.61 11.16 4.83
CA ILE A 128 -13.20 9.75 4.88
C ILE A 128 -13.12 9.17 3.46
N TYR A 129 -14.15 9.38 2.64
CA TYR A 129 -14.17 8.91 1.26
C TYR A 129 -12.99 9.46 0.43
N LYS A 130 -12.61 10.73 0.63
CA LYS A 130 -11.43 11.32 -0.03
C LYS A 130 -10.13 10.66 0.43
N LEU A 131 -10.02 10.30 1.70
CA LEU A 131 -8.85 9.60 2.25
C LEU A 131 -8.74 8.16 1.74
N GLU A 132 -9.88 7.47 1.61
CA GLU A 132 -9.98 6.09 1.10
C GLU A 132 -9.84 5.98 -0.42
N LYS A 133 -9.87 7.11 -1.14
CA LYS A 133 -9.69 7.14 -2.60
C LYS A 133 -8.44 6.35 -3.00
N ASN A 134 -8.53 5.54 -4.06
CA ASN A 134 -7.49 4.64 -4.58
C ASN A 134 -7.18 3.39 -3.71
N LEU A 135 -7.63 3.28 -2.46
CA LEU A 135 -7.44 2.04 -1.67
C LEU A 135 -8.21 0.86 -2.26
N SER A 136 -9.39 1.12 -2.84
CA SER A 136 -10.17 0.08 -3.55
C SER A 136 -9.39 -0.53 -4.72
N LEU A 137 -8.67 0.28 -5.50
CA LEU A 137 -7.81 -0.23 -6.58
C LEU A 137 -6.66 -1.07 -6.03
N LEU A 138 -6.04 -0.64 -4.93
CA LEU A 138 -4.97 -1.40 -4.27
C LEU A 138 -5.49 -2.75 -3.75
N ALA A 139 -6.72 -2.79 -3.24
CA ALA A 139 -7.38 -4.03 -2.83
C ALA A 139 -7.64 -4.97 -4.02
N THR A 140 -8.07 -4.44 -5.17
CA THR A 140 -8.20 -5.24 -6.40
C THR A 140 -6.85 -5.81 -6.85
N VAL A 141 -5.79 -5.01 -6.83
CA VAL A 141 -4.42 -5.45 -7.16
C VAL A 141 -3.95 -6.55 -6.20
N SER A 142 -4.24 -6.41 -4.90
CA SER A 142 -3.90 -7.42 -3.89
C SER A 142 -4.58 -8.77 -4.14
N GLY A 143 -5.78 -8.79 -4.71
CA GLY A 143 -6.48 -10.04 -5.07
C GLY A 143 -6.06 -10.59 -6.44
N ALA A 144 -5.81 -9.70 -7.41
CA ALA A 144 -5.47 -10.09 -8.78
C ALA A 144 -4.02 -10.57 -8.92
N ALA A 145 -3.06 -9.95 -8.23
CA ALA A 145 -1.64 -10.26 -8.37
C ALA A 145 -1.28 -11.72 -8.02
N PRO A 146 -1.80 -12.33 -6.92
CA PRO A 146 -1.55 -13.75 -6.62
C PRO A 146 -2.11 -14.68 -7.70
N MET A 147 -3.27 -14.37 -8.27
CA MET A 147 -3.90 -15.17 -9.33
C MET A 147 -3.08 -15.13 -10.62
N ILE A 148 -2.56 -13.95 -10.99
CA ILE A 148 -1.65 -13.78 -12.13
C ILE A 148 -0.34 -14.53 -11.88
N GLY A 149 0.20 -14.45 -10.66
CA GLY A 149 1.41 -15.17 -10.27
C GLY A 149 1.22 -16.69 -10.36
N PHE A 150 0.11 -17.22 -9.84
CA PHE A 150 -0.22 -18.65 -9.94
C PHE A 150 -0.33 -19.10 -11.41
N LEU A 151 -1.06 -18.34 -12.25
CA LEU A 151 -1.19 -18.63 -13.68
C LEU A 151 0.19 -18.67 -14.39
N GLY A 152 1.11 -17.79 -14.01
CA GLY A 152 2.48 -17.78 -14.55
C GLY A 152 3.33 -19.00 -14.17
N THR A 153 2.94 -19.79 -13.16
CA THR A 153 3.66 -21.03 -12.79
C THR A 153 3.21 -22.26 -13.58
N VAL A 154 2.01 -22.23 -14.17
CA VAL A 154 1.42 -23.35 -14.93
C VAL A 154 1.54 -23.18 -16.45
N ALA A 155 1.73 -21.96 -16.93
CA ALA A 155 1.92 -21.62 -18.35
C ALA A 155 3.38 -21.82 -18.78
#